data_AF-A0A0P9QZ67-F1
#
_entry.id   AF-A0A0P9QZ67-F1
#
_cell.length_a   1.000
_cell.length_b   1.000
_cell.length_c   1.000
_cell.angle_alpha   90.00
_cell.angle_beta   90.00
_cell.angle_gamma   90.00
#
_symmetry.space_group_name_H-M   'P 1'
#
loop_
_entity.id
_entity.type
_entity.pdbx_description
1 polymer ?
#
loop_
_entity_poly.entity_id
_entity_poly.type
_entity_poly.pdbx_seq_one_letter_code
_entity_poly.pdbx_strand_id
1 'polypeptide(L)'
;MTAVCLIDTSVFVEILNVQVQDALKGRSPFKAISFLQEDEMSGWLREFPEHAMCGSWLGDLSIIHDWRRLCSLNPSRRVYIWSENVHLGAFDQLPRL
;
A
#
# COMPACT_ATOMS: atom_id res chain seq x y z
N MET A 1 -8.03 -16.03 12.03
CA MET A 1 -7.13 -15.77 10.87
C MET A 1 -6.84 -14.29 10.83
N THR A 2 -5.56 -13.88 10.84
CA THR A 2 -5.15 -12.47 10.81
C THR A 2 -4.83 -12.04 9.37
N ALA A 3 -5.49 -11.01 8.86
CA ALA A 3 -5.19 -10.43 7.53
C ALA A 3 -4.10 -9.36 7.63
N VAL A 4 -3.52 -8.99 6.49
CA VAL A 4 -2.72 -7.77 6.30
C VAL A 4 -3.53 -6.83 5.42
N CYS A 5 -3.76 -5.61 5.89
CA CYS A 5 -4.52 -4.59 5.17
C CYS A 5 -3.60 -3.40 4.92
N LEU A 6 -3.49 -2.95 3.67
CA LEU A 6 -2.94 -1.65 3.35
C LEU A 6 -4.09 -0.65 3.27
N ILE A 7 -3.93 0.49 3.94
CA ILE A 7 -4.95 1.54 3.96
C ILE A 7 -4.47 2.68 3.08
N ASP A 8 -5.24 3.00 2.05
CA ASP A 8 -5.02 4.21 1.27
C ASP A 8 -5.37 5.45 2.11
N THR A 9 -4.36 6.27 2.34
CA THR A 9 -4.42 7.45 3.18
C THR A 9 -5.22 8.61 2.58
N SER A 10 -5.61 8.52 1.30
CA SER A 10 -6.52 9.49 0.66
C SER A 10 -7.86 9.63 1.40
N VAL A 11 -8.26 8.58 2.14
CA VAL A 11 -9.51 8.55 2.93
C VAL A 11 -9.36 9.21 4.31
N PHE A 12 -8.14 9.47 4.79
CA PHE A 12 -7.86 9.82 6.17
C PHE A 12 -7.28 11.22 6.39
N VAL A 13 -7.48 12.17 5.47
CA VAL A 13 -6.82 13.50 5.50
C VAL A 13 -6.89 14.20 6.88
N GLU A 14 -8.01 14.12 7.59
CA GLU A 14 -8.18 14.77 8.91
C GLU A 14 -7.46 14.06 10.07
N ILE A 15 -7.23 12.74 9.95
CA ILE A 15 -6.63 11.92 11.02
C ILE A 15 -5.22 11.41 10.64
N LEU A 16 -4.79 11.71 9.41
CA LEU A 16 -3.58 11.19 8.78
C LEU A 16 -2.35 11.48 9.64
N ASN A 17 -2.20 12.74 10.05
CA ASN A 17 -1.03 13.15 10.82
C ASN A 17 -0.94 12.38 12.15
N VAL A 18 -2.03 12.25 12.89
CA VAL A 18 -2.02 11.54 14.19
C VAL A 18 -1.71 10.05 13.99
N GLN A 19 -2.44 9.38 13.08
CA GLN A 19 -2.28 7.95 12.87
C GLN A 19 -0.91 7.58 12.28
N VAL A 20 -0.39 8.39 11.36
CA VAL A 20 0.95 8.18 10.78
C VAL A 20 2.02 8.41 11.84
N GLN A 21 1.93 9.48 12.64
CA GLN A 21 2.91 9.74 13.71
C GLN A 21 2.90 8.63 14.75
N ASP A 22 1.74 8.11 15.13
CA ASP A 22 1.64 7.01 16.07
C ASP A 22 2.12 5.69 15.46
N ALA A 23 1.87 5.42 14.17
CA ALA A 23 2.42 4.26 13.47
C ALA A 23 3.96 4.30 13.41
N LEU A 24 4.54 5.47 13.14
CA LEU A 24 5.99 5.67 13.15
C LEU A 24 6.60 5.48 14.54
N LYS A 25 5.86 5.81 15.60
CA LYS A 25 6.26 5.64 17.01
C LYS A 25 5.91 4.26 17.59
N GLY A 26 5.27 3.38 16.81
CA GLY A 26 4.81 2.06 17.27
C GLY A 26 3.67 2.11 18.31
N ARG A 27 2.92 3.23 18.36
CA ARG A 27 1.77 3.45 19.25
C ARG A 27 0.42 3.17 18.58
N SER A 28 0.43 2.96 17.27
CA SER A 28 -0.75 2.61 16.48
C SER A 28 -0.76 1.10 16.16
N PRO A 29 -1.93 0.47 15.98
CA PRO A 29 -2.01 -0.86 15.37
C PRO A 29 -1.51 -0.88 13.92
N PHE A 30 -1.40 0.29 13.28
CA PHE A 30 -0.82 0.42 11.95
C PHE A 30 0.71 0.44 12.02
N LYS A 31 1.33 -0.16 11.01
CA LYS A 31 2.76 -0.08 10.80
C LYS A 31 3.01 0.74 9.55
N ALA A 32 3.94 1.71 9.62
CA ALA A 32 4.39 2.42 8.44
C ALA A 32 4.97 1.41 7.43
N ILE A 33 4.60 1.57 6.17
CA ILE A 33 5.20 0.84 5.06
C ILE A 33 6.68 1.23 4.91
N SER A 34 7.41 0.44 4.13
CA SER A 34 8.81 0.71 3.84
C SER A 34 8.98 2.10 3.22
N PHE A 35 9.97 2.86 3.68
CA PHE A 35 10.35 4.07 2.98
C PHE A 35 11.02 3.72 1.66
N LEU A 36 10.55 4.37 0.61
CA LEU A 36 11.03 4.22 -0.76
C LEU A 36 12.54 4.50 -0.84
N GLN A 37 13.29 3.53 -1.37
CA GLN A 37 14.70 3.72 -1.69
C GLN A 37 14.90 4.27 -3.11
N GLU A 38 16.08 4.81 -3.39
CA GLU A 38 16.39 5.47 -4.68
C GLU A 38 16.31 4.50 -5.88
N ASP A 39 16.79 3.27 -5.69
CA ASP A 39 16.76 2.21 -6.69
C ASP A 39 15.33 1.75 -7.00
N GLU A 40 14.50 1.60 -5.96
CA GLU A 40 13.06 1.32 -6.08
C GLU A 40 12.34 2.44 -6.83
N MET A 41 12.62 3.72 -6.51
CA MET A 41 12.05 4.88 -7.19
C MET A 41 12.35 4.88 -8.70
N SER A 42 13.58 4.53 -9.10
CA SER A 42 13.95 4.43 -10.52
C SER A 42 13.16 3.34 -11.25
N GLY A 43 12.85 2.23 -10.57
CA GLY A 43 11.94 1.21 -11.08
C GLY A 43 10.53 1.74 -11.28
N TRP A 44 9.98 2.41 -10.26
CA TRP A 44 8.61 2.93 -10.27
C TRP A 44 8.42 3.99 -11.36
N LEU A 45 9.38 4.89 -11.55
CA LEU A 45 9.32 5.92 -12.59
C LEU A 45 9.32 5.35 -14.02
N ARG A 46 9.84 4.13 -14.22
CA ARG A 46 9.75 3.44 -15.52
C ARG A 46 8.37 2.82 -15.77
N GLU A 47 7.71 2.31 -14.73
CA GLU A 47 6.35 1.74 -14.81
C GLU A 47 5.27 2.84 -14.80
N PHE A 48 5.54 3.99 -14.19
CA PHE A 48 4.57 5.06 -13.94
C PHE A 48 3.82 5.58 -15.18
N PRO A 49 4.43 5.80 -16.36
CA PRO A 49 3.71 6.33 -17.52
C PRO A 49 2.47 5.51 -17.92
N GLU A 50 2.55 4.18 -17.84
CA GLU A 50 1.41 3.29 -18.15
C GLU A 50 0.28 3.45 -17.14
N HIS A 51 0.61 3.59 -15.85
CA HIS A 51 -0.37 3.82 -14.78
C HIS A 51 -0.99 5.21 -14.89
N ALA A 52 -0.20 6.23 -15.22
CA ALA A 52 -0.67 7.60 -15.43
C ALA A 52 -1.66 7.68 -16.60
N MET A 53 -1.43 6.95 -17.69
CA MET A 53 -2.36 6.86 -18.82
C MET A 53 -3.69 6.22 -18.44
N CYS A 54 -3.72 5.40 -17.39
CA CYS A 54 -4.93 4.79 -16.84
C CYS A 54 -5.60 5.64 -15.73
N GLY A 55 -5.14 6.87 -15.49
CA GLY A 55 -5.70 7.78 -14.49
C GLY A 55 -5.21 7.54 -13.06
N SER A 56 -4.17 6.72 -12.88
CA SER A 56 -3.60 6.37 -11.58
C SER A 56 -2.43 7.28 -11.21
N TRP A 57 -2.20 7.46 -9.91
CA TRP A 57 -1.16 8.35 -9.37
C TRP A 57 0.07 7.58 -8.90
N LEU A 58 1.20 8.27 -8.76
CA LEU A 58 2.42 7.66 -8.22
C LEU A 58 2.21 7.08 -6.79
N GLY A 59 1.29 7.66 -6.03
CA GLY A 59 0.86 7.13 -4.72
C GLY A 59 0.06 5.83 -4.81
N ASP A 60 -0.75 5.64 -5.86
CA ASP A 60 -1.43 4.36 -6.08
C ASP A 60 -0.40 3.29 -6.42
N LEU A 61 0.56 3.63 -7.28
CA LEU A 61 1.65 2.74 -7.69
C LEU A 61 2.50 2.31 -6.49
N SER A 62 2.79 3.22 -5.56
CA SER A 62 3.53 2.88 -4.33
C SER A 62 2.77 1.87 -3.46
N ILE A 63 1.46 2.06 -3.27
CA ILE A 63 0.60 1.13 -2.53
C ILE A 63 0.58 -0.25 -3.21
N ILE A 64 0.51 -0.29 -4.54
CA ILE A 64 0.53 -1.54 -5.31
C ILE A 64 1.87 -2.28 -5.13
N HIS A 65 3.00 -1.59 -5.18
CA HIS A 65 4.31 -2.21 -4.94
C HIS A 65 4.43 -2.78 -3.53
N ASP A 66 3.96 -2.05 -2.51
CA ASP A 66 3.95 -2.56 -1.14
C ASP A 66 2.99 -3.73 -0.96
N TRP A 67 1.83 -3.72 -1.62
CA TRP A 67 0.91 -4.86 -1.61
C TRP A 67 1.58 -6.10 -2.21
N ARG A 68 2.26 -5.97 -3.35
CA ARG A 68 3.02 -7.08 -3.98
C ARG A 68 4.08 -7.63 -3.02
N ARG A 69 4.84 -6.76 -2.36
CA ARG A 69 5.83 -7.14 -1.34
C ARG A 69 5.19 -7.87 -0.16
N LEU A 70 4.10 -7.35 0.38
CA LEU A 70 3.40 -7.94 1.53
C LEU A 70 2.76 -9.28 1.19
N CYS A 71 2.27 -9.46 -0.03
CA CYS A 71 1.81 -10.75 -0.55
C CYS A 71 2.91 -11.80 -0.51
N SER A 72 4.12 -11.45 -0.96
CA SER A 72 5.29 -12.34 -0.93
C SER A 72 5.75 -12.68 0.49
N LEU A 73 5.67 -11.72 1.41
CA LEU A 73 6.07 -11.92 2.82
C LEU A 73 5.02 -12.67 3.65
N ASN A 74 3.77 -12.71 3.22
CA ASN A 74 2.66 -13.29 3.97
C ASN A 74 1.82 -14.26 3.12
N PRO A 75 2.42 -15.35 2.58
CA PRO A 75 1.69 -16.27 1.69
C PRO A 75 0.50 -16.92 2.37
N SER A 76 0.61 -17.25 3.67
CA SER A 76 -0.44 -17.92 4.45
C SER A 76 -1.53 -16.99 4.98
N ARG A 77 -1.50 -15.69 4.65
CA ARG A 77 -2.47 -14.69 5.13
C ARG A 77 -3.16 -14.00 3.96
N ARG A 78 -4.38 -13.51 4.20
CA ARG A 78 -5.04 -12.60 3.26
C ARG A 78 -4.31 -11.27 3.26
N VAL A 79 -3.98 -10.74 2.09
CA VAL A 79 -3.34 -9.43 1.91
C VAL A 79 -4.18 -8.62 0.93
N TYR A 80 -4.75 -7.51 1.37
CA TYR A 80 -5.63 -6.70 0.54
C TYR A 80 -5.40 -5.20 0.75
N ILE A 81 -5.78 -4.41 -0.25
CA ILE A 81 -5.82 -2.95 -0.15
C ILE A 81 -7.26 -2.54 0.18
N TRP A 82 -7.41 -1.69 1.19
CA TRP A 82 -8.65 -0.98 1.45
C TRP A 82 -8.48 0.47 1.01
N SER A 83 -9.32 0.89 0.05
CA SER A 83 -9.32 2.23 -0.52
C SER A 83 -10.70 2.54 -1.11
N GLU A 84 -11.08 3.82 -1.12
CA GLU A 84 -12.20 4.34 -1.91
C GLU A 84 -11.83 4.52 -3.39
N ASN A 85 -10.54 4.46 -3.73
CA ASN A 85 -10.04 4.52 -5.09
C ASN A 85 -10.33 3.20 -5.82
N VAL A 86 -11.14 3.27 -6.88
CA VAL A 86 -11.50 2.13 -7.74
C VAL A 86 -10.28 1.42 -8.32
N HIS A 87 -9.18 2.14 -8.56
CA HIS A 87 -7.94 1.56 -9.08
C HIS A 87 -7.25 0.63 -8.08
N LEU A 88 -7.51 0.78 -6.79
CA LEU A 88 -6.90 0.00 -5.72
C LEU A 88 -7.82 -1.10 -5.15
N GLY A 89 -9.14 -0.98 -5.34
CA GLY A 89 -10.12 -1.92 -4.78
C GLY A 89 -10.03 -3.36 -5.31
N ALA A 90 -9.38 -3.58 -6.46
CA ALA A 90 -9.23 -4.92 -7.05
C ALA A 90 -8.11 -5.78 -6.41
N PHE A 91 -7.28 -5.19 -5.54
CA PHE A 91 -6.11 -5.87 -4.99
C PHE A 91 -6.44 -6.62 -3.69
N ASP A 92 -6.77 -7.91 -3.83
CA ASP A 92 -7.06 -8.83 -2.74
C ASP A 92 -6.48 -10.21 -3.02
N GLN A 93 -5.44 -10.58 -2.27
CA GLN A 93 -4.84 -11.91 -2.32
C GLN A 93 -5.34 -12.74 -1.14
N LEU A 94 -6.07 -13.82 -1.44
CA LEU A 94 -6.40 -14.85 -0.46
C LEU A 94 -5.15 -15.64 -0.04
N PRO A 95 -5.16 -16.26 1.16
CA PRO A 95 -4.08 -17.14 1.61
C PRO A 95 -3.77 -18.22 0.57
N ARG A 96 -2.49 -18.40 0.28
CA ARG A 96 -1.96 -19.49 -0.55
C ARG A 96 -1.26 -20.48 0.36
N LEU A 97 -1.59 -21.77 0.21
CA LEU A 97 -1.00 -22.89 0.96
C LEU A 97 0.33 -23.32 0.36
#